data_AF-A0A353R6T2-F1
#
_entry.id   AF-A0A353R6T2-F1
#
_cell.length_a   1.000
_cell.length_b   1.000
_cell.length_c   1.000
_cell.angle_alpha   90.00
_cell.angle_beta   90.00
_cell.angle_gamma   90.00
#
_symmetry.space_group_name_H-M   'P 1'
#
loop_
_entity.id
_entity.type
_entity.pdbx_description
1 polymer ?
#
loop_
_entity_poly.entity_id
_entity_poly.type
_entity_poly.pdbx_seq_one_letter_code
_entity_poly.pdbx_strand_id
1 'polypeptide(L)' 'MASQPVKTPLMDQYFAIKADYPDALMLFRVGDFYETFGEDA' A
#
# COMPACT_ATOMS: atom_id res chain seq x y z
N MET A 1 20.05 3.37 3.77
CA MET A 1 19.81 3.46 2.32
C MET A 1 18.35 3.08 2.12
N ALA A 2 17.47 4.05 1.92
CA ALA A 2 16.04 3.77 1.77
C ALA A 2 15.83 2.98 0.47
N SER A 3 15.30 1.76 0.60
CA SER A 3 14.92 0.92 -0.54
C SER A 3 13.83 1.64 -1.32
N GLN A 4 14.09 1.97 -2.59
CA GLN A 4 13.06 2.56 -3.44
C GLN A 4 11.84 1.64 -3.50
N PRO A 5 10.61 2.17 -3.38
CA PRO A 5 9.42 1.36 -3.43
C PRO A 5 9.39 0.60 -4.76
N VAL A 6 9.25 -0.73 -4.66
CA VAL A 6 9.19 -1.61 -5.81
C VAL A 6 7.94 -1.23 -6.61
N LYS A 7 8.12 -0.65 -7.81
CA LYS A 7 7.04 -0.34 -8.76
C LYS A 7 6.46 -1.63 -9.32
N THR A 8 5.62 -2.28 -8.54
CA THR A 8 4.72 -3.31 -9.05
C THR A 8 3.38 -2.66 -9.40
N PRO A 9 2.63 -3.19 -10.39
CA PRO A 9 1.30 -2.70 -10.70
C PRO A 9 0.36 -2.67 -9.48
N LEU A 10 0.56 -3.58 -8.52
CA LEU A 10 -0.19 -3.62 -7.27
C LEU A 10 0.15 -2.45 -6.34
N MET A 11 1.43 -2.09 -6.20
CA MET A 11 1.83 -0.95 -5.38
C MET A 11 1.36 0.38 -5.98
N ASP A 12 1.35 0.51 -7.31
CA ASP A 12 0.81 1.69 -7.98
C ASP A 12 -0.69 1.87 -7.68
N GLN A 13 -1.47 0.77 -7.67
CA GLN A 13 -2.88 0.80 -7.28
C GLN A 13 -3.06 1.16 -5.80
N TYR A 14 -2.25 0.59 -4.91
CA TYR A 14 -2.30 0.89 -3.48
C TYR A 14 -2.05 2.38 -3.20
N PHE A 15 -0.96 2.94 -3.74
CA PHE A 15 -0.62 4.36 -3.50
C PHE A 15 -1.61 5.33 -4.13
N ALA A 16 -2.21 4.97 -5.29
CA ALA A 16 -3.24 5.79 -5.91
C ALA A 16 -4.47 5.94 -4.99
N ILE A 17 -4.93 4.86 -4.36
CA ILE A 17 -6.09 4.90 -3.44
C ILE A 17 -5.69 5.56 -2.11
N LYS A 18 -4.47 5.31 -1.60
CA LYS A 18 -3.99 5.89 -0.34
C LYS A 18 -3.87 7.42 -0.43
N ALA A 19 -3.57 7.96 -1.61
CA ALA A 19 -3.54 9.41 -1.83
C ALA A 19 -4.90 10.09 -1.57
N ASP A 20 -6.02 9.38 -1.80
CA ASP A 20 -7.36 9.89 -1.53
C ASP A 20 -7.72 9.83 -0.02
N TYR A 21 -7.04 8.96 0.74
CA TYR A 21 -7.28 8.73 2.17
C TYR A 21 -5.95 8.67 2.97
N PRO A 22 -5.18 9.77 3.01
CA PRO A 22 -3.83 9.76 3.57
C PRO A 22 -3.79 9.37 5.04
N ASP A 23 -4.80 9.75 5.82
CA ASP A 23 -4.87 9.51 7.26
C ASP A 23 -5.56 8.18 7.64
N ALA A 24 -6.07 7.43 6.66
CA ALA A 24 -6.79 6.18 6.92
C ALA A 24 -5.84 4.98 6.88
N LEU A 25 -6.00 4.02 7.81
CA LEU A 25 -5.28 2.75 7.74
C LEU A 25 -5.84 1.91 6.58
N MET A 26 -5.01 1.62 5.58
CA MET A 26 -5.46 0.89 4.39
C MET A 26 -5.16 -0.61 4.48
N LEU A 27 -6.22 -1.40 4.58
CA LEU A 27 -6.17 -2.86 4.56
C LEU A 27 -6.41 -3.37 3.14
N PHE A 28 -5.37 -3.88 2.49
CA PHE A 28 -5.45 -4.39 1.13
C PHE A 28 -5.64 -5.91 1.13
N ARG A 29 -6.69 -6.40 0.49
CA ARG A 29 -6.97 -7.85 0.45
C ARG A 29 -6.05 -8.55 -0.55
N VAL A 30 -5.22 -9.45 -0.06
CA VAL A 30 -4.38 -10.33 -0.88
C VAL A 30 -4.70 -11.78 -0.50
N GLY A 31 -5.55 -12.42 -1.30
CA GLY A 31 -6.06 -13.75 -1.02
C GLY A 31 -6.97 -13.78 0.22
N ASP A 32 -6.52 -14.49 1.25
CA ASP A 32 -7.25 -14.70 2.51
C ASP A 32 -6.84 -13.71 3.61
N PHE A 33 -5.84 -12.86 3.35
CA PHE A 33 -5.33 -11.89 4.30
C PHE A 33 -5.63 -10.45 3.88
N TYR A 34 -5.63 -9.57 4.87
CA TYR A 34 -5.55 -8.14 4.68
C TYR A 34 -4.15 -7.68 5.10
N GLU A 35 -3.45 -7.04 4.18
CA GLU A 35 -2.09 -6.56 4.36
C GLU A 35 -2.04 -5.03 4.31
N THR A 36 -1.15 -4.45 5.10
CA THR A 36 -0.75 -3.05 5.01
C THR A 36 0.63 -2.99 4.33
N PHE A 37 0.96 -1.86 3.70
CA PHE A 37 2.22 -1.68 2.98
C PHE A 37 2.87 -0.35 3.37
N GLY A 38 4.19 -0.24 3.20
CA GLY A 38 4.92 1.01 3.42
C GLY A 38 4.92 1.45 4.88
N GLU A 39 4.49 2.67 5.15
CA GLU A 39 4.45 3.26 6.50
C GLU A 39 3.23 2.79 7.33
N ASP A 40 2.22 2.20 6.69
CA ASP A 40 1.04 1.63 7.37
C ASP A 40 1.33 0.22 7.96
N ALA A 41 2.49 -0.38 7.65
CA ALA A 41 2.94 -1.68 8.12
C ALA A 41 3.92 -1.55 9.29
#